data_AF-A0A7S1HHT3-F1
#
_entry.id   AF-A0A7S1HHT3-F1
#
_cell.length_a   1.000
_cell.length_b   1.000
_cell.length_c   1.000
_cell.angle_alpha   90.00
_cell.angle_beta   90.00
_cell.angle_gamma   90.00
#
_symmetry.space_group_name_H-M   'P 1'
#
loop_
_entity.id
_entity.type
_entity.pdbx_description
1 polymer ?
#
loop_
_entity_poly.entity_id
_entity_poly.type
_entity_poly.pdbx_seq_one_letter_code
_entity_poly.pdbx_strand_id
1 'polypeptide(L)'
;RTCVLHSCSAVRDSTLDLLLALSRTKVTRLKAILTSLPNTLPTVVVLATQKEEWAVRRKAARILSGLAYDFASGGVLVPAALRMGAYEDRVAAAIMDGEISKEASQHLAQTLVYIQKGRVQERAAREREEQERVHEKALERAEGRALTLQRTEEEAKGGDR
;
A
#
# COMPACT_ATOMS: atom_id res chain seq x y z
N ARG A 1 1.41 -23.63 2.76
CA ARG A 1 2.88 -23.70 2.82
C ARG A 1 3.33 -22.98 4.09
N THR A 2 3.92 -23.73 5.03
CA THR A 2 4.42 -23.23 6.31
C THR A 2 5.57 -22.26 6.06
N CYS A 3 5.47 -21.03 6.60
CA CYS A 3 6.59 -20.08 6.61
C CYS A 3 7.58 -20.55 7.67
N VAL A 4 8.75 -20.99 7.26
CA VAL A 4 9.80 -21.40 8.20
C VAL A 4 10.82 -20.27 8.23
N LEU A 5 10.67 -19.33 9.16
CA LEU A 5 11.87 -18.67 9.67
C LEU A 5 12.80 -19.76 10.20
N HIS A 6 14.10 -19.54 10.06
CA HIS A 6 15.11 -20.51 10.43
C HIS A 6 14.82 -21.11 11.82
N SER A 7 14.95 -22.43 11.96
CA SER A 7 14.60 -23.15 13.20
C SER A 7 15.41 -22.70 14.42
N CYS A 8 16.62 -22.18 14.19
CA CYS A 8 17.42 -21.51 15.21
C CYS A 8 16.78 -20.18 15.67
N SER A 9 16.38 -20.13 16.95
CA SER A 9 15.79 -18.94 17.58
C SER A 9 16.69 -17.70 17.46
N ALA A 10 18.00 -17.83 17.66
CA ALA A 10 18.92 -16.70 17.57
C ALA A 10 18.95 -16.05 16.17
N VAL A 11 18.95 -16.88 15.12
CA VAL A 11 18.91 -16.41 13.72
C VAL A 11 17.56 -15.76 13.43
N ARG A 12 16.47 -16.40 13.90
CA ARG A 12 15.12 -15.88 13.76
C ARG A 12 14.95 -14.51 14.42
N ASP A 13 15.41 -14.36 15.66
CA ASP A 13 15.28 -13.13 16.42
C ASP A 13 16.13 -12.01 15.81
N SER A 14 17.37 -12.32 15.42
CA SER A 14 18.25 -11.37 14.71
C SER A 14 17.64 -10.90 13.39
N THR A 15 16.99 -11.83 12.66
CA THR A 15 16.28 -11.51 11.40
C THR A 15 15.11 -10.57 11.67
N LEU A 16 14.33 -10.83 12.71
CA LEU A 16 13.21 -9.97 13.07
C LEU A 16 13.67 -8.61 13.59
N ASP A 17 14.79 -8.53 14.30
CA ASP A 17 15.36 -7.25 14.75
C ASP A 17 15.84 -6.41 13.56
N LEU A 18 16.48 -7.03 12.58
CA LEU A 18 16.84 -6.37 11.33
C LEU A 18 15.58 -5.88 10.60
N LEU A 19 14.57 -6.73 10.41
CA LEU A 19 13.31 -6.33 9.76
C LEU A 19 12.60 -5.21 10.50
N LEU A 20 12.65 -5.19 11.84
CA LEU A 20 12.07 -4.12 12.65
C LEU A 20 12.85 -2.80 12.50
N ALA A 21 14.17 -2.85 12.47
CA ALA A 21 14.98 -1.66 12.21
C ALA A 21 14.68 -1.09 10.81
N LEU A 22 14.60 -1.97 9.82
CA LEU A 22 14.31 -1.58 8.45
C LEU A 22 12.85 -1.11 8.26
N SER A 23 11.87 -1.65 8.96
CA SER A 23 10.49 -1.17 8.89
C SER A 23 10.32 0.22 9.49
N ARG A 24 11.24 0.65 10.36
CA ARG A 24 11.27 1.99 10.99
C ARG A 24 12.10 3.01 10.21
N THR A 25 12.75 2.62 9.12
CA THR A 25 13.52 3.54 8.29
C THR A 25 12.64 4.62 7.67
N LYS A 26 13.22 5.80 7.40
CA LYS A 26 12.59 6.86 6.58
C LYS A 26 12.76 6.60 5.08
N VAL A 27 13.56 5.62 4.70
CA VAL A 27 13.82 5.30 3.28
C VAL A 27 12.66 4.48 2.70
N THR A 28 11.69 5.16 2.11
CA THR A 28 10.48 4.57 1.51
C THR A 28 10.81 3.47 0.49
N ARG A 29 11.85 3.66 -0.33
CA ARG A 29 12.32 2.67 -1.31
C ARG A 29 12.70 1.34 -0.67
N LEU A 30 13.31 1.36 0.51
CA LEU A 30 13.72 0.14 1.19
C LEU A 30 12.51 -0.66 1.67
N LYS A 31 11.47 0.02 2.19
CA LYS A 31 10.22 -0.63 2.57
C LYS A 31 9.48 -1.23 1.38
N ALA A 32 9.48 -0.53 0.24
CA ALA A 32 8.92 -1.04 -1.00
C ALA A 32 9.64 -2.32 -1.46
N ILE A 33 10.97 -2.38 -1.33
CA ILE A 33 11.74 -3.61 -1.59
C ILE A 33 11.36 -4.72 -0.60
N LEU A 34 11.34 -4.43 0.71
CA LEU A 34 11.01 -5.45 1.72
C LEU A 34 9.60 -6.04 1.52
N THR A 35 8.64 -5.21 1.14
CA THR A 35 7.26 -5.63 0.88
C THR A 35 7.08 -6.30 -0.49
N SER A 36 8.02 -6.13 -1.42
CA SER A 36 8.05 -6.82 -2.70
C SER A 36 8.77 -8.16 -2.66
N LEU A 37 9.66 -8.37 -1.69
CA LEU A 37 10.35 -9.64 -1.50
C LEU A 37 9.35 -10.79 -1.28
N PRO A 38 9.55 -11.93 -1.97
CA PRO A 38 8.69 -13.09 -1.81
C PRO A 38 8.74 -13.59 -0.37
N ASN A 39 7.59 -14.02 0.15
CA ASN A 39 7.43 -14.58 1.48
C ASN A 39 7.69 -13.64 2.68
N THR A 40 8.25 -12.44 2.52
CA THR A 40 8.46 -11.51 3.65
C THR A 40 7.15 -11.15 4.33
N LEU A 41 6.19 -10.57 3.59
CA LEU A 41 4.88 -10.22 4.14
C LEU A 41 4.10 -11.43 4.68
N PRO A 42 3.93 -12.54 3.93
CA PRO A 42 3.26 -13.73 4.47
C PRO A 42 3.90 -14.24 5.77
N THR A 43 5.24 -14.27 5.84
CA THR A 43 5.97 -14.75 7.02
C THR A 43 5.71 -13.85 8.21
N VAL A 44 5.85 -12.54 8.06
CA VAL A 44 5.62 -11.60 9.16
C VAL A 44 4.17 -11.62 9.62
N VAL A 45 3.20 -11.73 8.69
CA VAL A 45 1.78 -11.90 9.04
C VAL A 45 1.55 -13.17 9.86
N VAL A 46 2.11 -14.29 9.41
CA VAL A 46 2.00 -15.58 10.12
C VAL A 46 2.54 -15.45 11.55
N LEU A 47 3.73 -14.87 11.72
CA LEU A 47 4.34 -14.69 13.04
C LEU A 47 3.57 -13.72 13.93
N ALA A 48 2.93 -12.70 13.35
CA ALA A 48 2.14 -11.74 14.11
C ALA A 48 0.79 -12.33 14.57
N THR A 49 0.26 -13.33 13.85
CA THR A 49 -1.12 -13.83 14.03
C THR A 49 -1.18 -15.23 14.66
N GLN A 50 -0.25 -16.14 14.36
CA GLN A 50 -0.25 -17.50 14.91
C GLN A 50 0.29 -17.60 16.33
N LYS A 51 0.06 -18.73 17.00
CA LYS A 51 0.57 -19.08 18.35
C LYS A 51 2.10 -19.22 18.35
N GLU A 52 2.78 -18.08 18.30
CA GLU A 52 4.22 -17.93 18.53
C GLU A 52 4.50 -17.40 19.94
N GLU A 53 5.77 -17.32 20.31
CA GLU A 53 6.18 -16.64 21.54
C GLU A 53 5.70 -15.18 21.53
N TRP A 54 5.21 -14.70 22.68
CA TRP A 54 4.69 -13.35 22.84
C TRP A 54 5.62 -12.25 22.30
N ALA A 55 6.93 -12.38 22.53
CA ALA A 55 7.92 -11.44 22.05
C ALA A 55 7.99 -11.38 20.52
N VAL A 56 7.96 -12.55 19.87
CA VAL A 56 7.96 -12.70 18.41
C VAL A 56 6.71 -12.06 17.80
N ARG A 57 5.53 -12.35 18.37
CA ARG A 57 4.25 -11.79 17.89
C ARG A 57 4.24 -10.27 17.94
N ARG A 58 4.68 -9.68 19.06
CA ARG A 58 4.78 -8.22 19.21
C ARG A 58 5.76 -7.60 18.20
N LYS A 59 6.93 -8.23 18.02
CA LYS A 59 7.95 -7.78 17.07
C LYS A 59 7.42 -7.83 15.64
N ALA A 60 6.76 -8.92 15.25
CA ALA A 60 6.14 -9.10 13.95
C ALA A 60 5.00 -8.10 13.69
N ALA A 61 4.11 -7.87 14.67
CA ALA A 61 3.04 -6.88 14.55
C ALA A 61 3.61 -5.46 14.33
N ARG A 62 4.66 -5.08 15.08
CA ARG A 62 5.39 -3.81 14.89
C ARG A 62 6.02 -3.70 13.49
N ILE A 63 6.57 -4.80 12.97
CA ILE A 63 7.12 -4.83 11.60
C ILE A 63 6.02 -4.55 10.58
N LEU A 64 4.85 -5.20 10.69
CA LEU A 64 3.73 -4.97 9.77
C LEU A 64 3.26 -3.53 9.76
N SER A 65 3.02 -2.93 10.93
CA SER A 65 2.58 -1.53 11.00
C SER A 65 3.67 -0.60 10.45
N GLY A 66 4.94 -0.87 10.73
CA GLY A 66 6.07 -0.08 10.23
C GLY A 66 6.26 -0.17 8.72
N LEU A 67 6.01 -1.33 8.11
CA LEU A 67 6.14 -1.53 6.66
C LEU A 67 5.02 -0.82 5.88
N ALA A 68 3.82 -0.70 6.47
CA ALA A 68 2.69 0.02 5.86
C ALA A 68 2.74 1.54 6.05
N TYR A 69 3.46 2.02 7.07
CA TYR A 69 3.60 3.45 7.34
C TYR A 69 4.81 4.04 6.62
N ASP A 70 4.66 5.21 6.02
CA ASP A 70 5.77 5.97 5.46
C ASP A 70 6.20 7.09 6.42
N PHE A 71 7.34 6.90 7.09
CA PHE A 71 7.86 7.91 8.02
C PHE A 71 8.41 9.17 7.33
N ALA A 72 8.69 9.13 6.02
CA ALA A 72 9.15 10.30 5.28
C ALA A 72 8.00 11.28 5.03
N SER A 73 6.87 10.77 4.52
CA SER A 73 5.67 11.58 4.26
C SER A 73 4.76 11.73 5.50
N GLY A 74 4.98 10.95 6.56
CA GLY A 74 4.03 10.82 7.67
C GLY A 74 2.72 10.13 7.25
N GLY A 75 2.74 9.44 6.11
CA GLY A 75 1.56 8.87 5.44
C GLY A 75 1.57 7.35 5.39
N VAL A 76 0.77 6.81 4.47
CA VAL A 76 0.71 5.38 4.19
C VAL A 76 1.54 5.08 2.95
N LEU A 77 2.35 4.03 3.01
CA LEU A 77 3.00 3.50 1.83
C LEU A 77 1.99 2.65 1.05
N VAL A 78 1.26 3.29 0.13
CA VAL A 78 0.13 2.69 -0.62
C VAL A 78 0.45 1.30 -1.19
N PRO A 79 1.57 1.08 -1.92
CA PRO A 79 1.86 -0.23 -2.48
C PRO A 79 2.03 -1.33 -1.42
N ALA A 80 2.63 -1.00 -0.28
CA ALA A 80 2.81 -1.94 0.83
C ALA A 80 1.47 -2.24 1.50
N ALA A 81 0.66 -1.21 1.76
CA ALA A 81 -0.66 -1.33 2.36
C ALA A 81 -1.60 -2.19 1.49
N LEU A 82 -1.61 -1.99 0.17
CA LEU A 82 -2.43 -2.79 -0.74
C LEU A 82 -2.00 -4.28 -0.76
N ARG A 83 -0.69 -4.56 -0.74
CA ARG A 83 -0.18 -5.94 -0.64
C ARG A 83 -0.57 -6.61 0.68
N MET A 84 -0.58 -5.86 1.77
CA MET A 84 -1.02 -6.36 3.07
C MET A 84 -2.52 -6.64 3.12
N GLY A 85 -3.33 -5.97 2.28
CA GLY A 85 -4.76 -6.20 2.18
C GLY A 85 -5.15 -7.65 1.87
N ALA A 86 -4.26 -8.45 1.29
CA ALA A 86 -4.47 -9.90 1.08
C ALA A 86 -4.52 -10.71 2.39
N TYR A 87 -4.13 -10.11 3.52
CA TYR A 87 -4.09 -10.75 4.84
C TYR A 87 -5.05 -10.12 5.85
N GLU A 88 -5.93 -9.21 5.39
CA GLU A 88 -6.83 -8.43 6.24
C GLU A 88 -7.66 -9.33 7.17
N ASP A 89 -8.32 -10.34 6.60
CA ASP A 89 -9.18 -11.26 7.35
C ASP A 89 -8.41 -12.02 8.43
N ARG A 90 -7.16 -12.42 8.12
CA ARG A 90 -6.31 -13.14 9.09
C ARG A 90 -5.88 -12.23 10.23
N VAL A 91 -5.56 -10.97 9.92
CA VAL A 91 -5.20 -9.98 10.94
C VAL A 91 -6.41 -9.66 11.82
N ALA A 92 -7.59 -9.48 11.21
CA ALA A 92 -8.83 -9.23 11.94
C ALA A 92 -9.20 -10.40 12.87
N ALA A 93 -9.16 -11.64 12.36
CA ALA A 93 -9.41 -12.84 13.16
C ALA A 93 -8.46 -12.93 14.37
N ALA A 94 -7.16 -12.70 14.17
CA ALA A 94 -6.19 -12.76 15.25
C ALA A 94 -6.44 -11.70 16.35
N ILE A 95 -7.00 -10.54 16.01
CA ILE A 95 -7.41 -9.52 16.99
C ILE A 95 -8.64 -9.98 17.76
N MET A 96 -9.63 -10.56 17.07
CA MET A 96 -10.89 -10.99 17.67
C MET A 96 -10.76 -12.23 18.55
N ASP A 97 -9.84 -13.15 18.22
CA ASP A 97 -9.59 -14.38 18.98
C ASP A 97 -9.08 -14.10 20.41
N GLY A 98 -8.65 -12.87 20.72
CA GLY A 98 -8.28 -12.44 22.07
C GLY A 98 -6.96 -13.03 22.60
N GLU A 99 -6.41 -14.04 21.93
CA GLU A 99 -5.12 -14.64 22.23
C GLU A 99 -3.94 -13.80 21.70
N ILE A 100 -4.04 -12.46 21.69
CA ILE A 100 -2.92 -11.57 21.36
C ILE A 100 -2.69 -10.54 22.47
N SER A 101 -1.42 -10.17 22.73
CA SER A 101 -1.13 -9.13 23.71
C SER A 101 -1.72 -7.78 23.26
N LYS A 102 -2.15 -6.93 24.20
CA LYS A 102 -2.68 -5.59 23.92
C LYS A 102 -1.80 -4.77 22.97
N GLU A 103 -0.49 -4.86 23.11
CA GLU A 103 0.44 -4.13 22.24
C GLU A 103 0.43 -4.68 20.80
N ALA A 104 0.44 -6.01 20.64
CA ALA A 104 0.35 -6.62 19.32
C ALA A 104 -1.00 -6.30 18.66
N SER A 105 -2.11 -6.32 19.40
CA SER A 105 -3.42 -5.97 18.86
C SER A 105 -3.50 -4.52 18.39
N GLN A 106 -2.87 -3.59 19.11
CA GLN A 106 -2.77 -2.19 18.67
C GLN A 106 -2.03 -2.05 17.34
N HIS A 107 -0.88 -2.70 17.18
CA HIS A 107 -0.13 -2.64 15.93
C HIS A 107 -0.86 -3.32 14.76
N LEU A 108 -1.50 -4.47 15.01
CA LEU A 108 -2.32 -5.15 14.01
C LEU A 108 -3.54 -4.32 13.60
N ALA A 109 -4.24 -3.70 14.55
CA ALA A 109 -5.34 -2.79 14.26
C ALA A 109 -4.87 -1.58 13.45
N GLN A 110 -3.69 -1.03 13.78
CA GLN A 110 -3.09 0.06 13.04
C GLN A 110 -2.73 -0.35 11.60
N THR A 111 -2.25 -1.58 11.39
CA THR A 111 -2.04 -2.13 10.04
C THR A 111 -3.36 -2.18 9.25
N LEU A 112 -4.47 -2.61 9.84
CA LEU A 112 -5.79 -2.60 9.19
C LEU A 112 -6.20 -1.18 8.76
N VAL A 113 -5.98 -0.19 9.63
CA VAL A 113 -6.24 1.23 9.30
C VAL A 113 -5.37 1.68 8.11
N TYR A 114 -4.09 1.30 8.07
CA TYR A 114 -3.23 1.64 6.94
C TYR A 114 -3.62 0.96 5.64
N ILE A 115 -4.07 -0.30 5.68
CA ILE A 115 -4.64 -0.99 4.50
C ILE A 115 -5.81 -0.19 3.94
N GLN A 116 -6.75 0.23 4.80
CA GLN A 116 -7.93 0.98 4.38
C GLN A 116 -7.57 2.38 3.83
N LYS A 117 -6.68 3.11 4.51
CA LYS A 117 -6.16 4.38 4.03
C LYS A 117 -5.45 4.25 2.67
N GLY A 118 -4.66 3.19 2.48
CA GLY A 118 -4.02 2.90 1.21
C GLY A 118 -5.01 2.69 0.07
N ARG A 119 -6.11 1.95 0.31
CA ARG A 119 -7.19 1.77 -0.68
C ARG A 119 -7.90 3.09 -1.03
N VAL A 120 -8.15 3.95 -0.04
CA VAL A 120 -8.76 5.27 -0.27
C VAL A 120 -7.84 6.16 -1.12
N GLN A 121 -6.55 6.19 -0.80
CA GLN A 121 -5.55 6.96 -1.55
C GLN A 121 -5.39 6.45 -2.98
N GLU A 122 -5.37 5.13 -3.19
CA GLU A 122 -5.32 4.49 -4.51
C GLU A 122 -6.55 4.85 -5.36
N ARG A 123 -7.76 4.80 -4.79
CA ARG A 123 -8.99 5.21 -5.50
C ARG A 123 -8.95 6.68 -5.89
N ALA A 124 -8.58 7.55 -4.95
CA ALA A 124 -8.47 8.99 -5.22
C ALA A 124 -7.42 9.30 -6.31
N ALA A 125 -6.31 8.54 -6.37
CA ALA A 125 -5.32 8.68 -7.42
C ALA A 125 -5.89 8.30 -8.80
N ARG A 126 -6.59 7.16 -8.89
CA ARG A 126 -7.24 6.71 -10.13
C ARG A 126 -8.31 7.67 -10.63
N GLU A 127 -9.12 8.21 -9.72
CA GLU A 127 -10.15 9.20 -10.06
C GLU A 127 -9.53 10.49 -10.62
N ARG A 128 -8.39 10.94 -10.07
CA ARG A 128 -7.65 12.10 -10.61
C ARG A 128 -7.09 11.81 -12.00
N GLU A 129 -6.43 10.66 -12.18
CA GLU A 129 -5.91 10.24 -13.49
C GLU A 129 -7.04 10.14 -14.53
N GLU A 130 -8.21 9.62 -14.15
CA GLU A 130 -9.37 9.56 -15.04
C GLU A 130 -9.93 10.94 -15.37
N GLN A 131 -10.05 11.83 -14.38
CA GLN A 131 -10.48 13.22 -14.59
C GLN A 131 -9.53 13.97 -15.53
N GLU A 132 -8.22 13.80 -15.36
CA GLU A 132 -7.20 14.39 -16.22
C GLU A 132 -7.35 13.89 -17.66
N ARG A 133 -7.54 12.58 -17.87
CA ARG A 133 -7.77 12.00 -19.20
C ARG A 133 -9.08 12.47 -19.85
N VAL A 134 -10.13 12.65 -19.06
CA VAL A 134 -11.40 13.19 -19.57
C VAL A 134 -11.24 14.66 -19.94
N HIS A 135 -10.51 15.44 -19.15
CA HIS A 135 -10.22 16.84 -19.41
C HIS A 135 -9.36 17.01 -20.67
N GLU A 136 -8.30 16.22 -20.84
CA GLU A 136 -7.44 16.21 -22.03
C GLU A 136 -8.24 15.91 -23.30
N LYS A 137 -9.07 14.85 -23.30
CA LYS A 137 -9.96 14.54 -24.43
C LYS A 137 -11.00 15.63 -24.70
N ALA A 138 -11.46 16.33 -23.68
CA ALA A 138 -12.40 17.44 -23.85
C ALA A 138 -11.73 18.63 -24.53
N LEU A 139 -10.48 18.93 -24.17
CA LEU A 139 -9.65 19.96 -24.82
C LEU A 139 -9.40 19.61 -26.29
N GLU A 140 -8.96 18.38 -26.61
CA GLU A 140 -8.74 17.93 -28.00
C GLU A 140 -10.03 18.08 -28.85
N ARG A 141 -11.19 17.73 -28.29
CA ARG A 141 -12.49 17.90 -28.98
C ARG A 141 -12.91 19.35 -29.14
N ALA A 142 -12.50 20.23 -28.23
CA ALA A 142 -12.78 21.66 -28.34
C ALA A 142 -11.90 22.29 -29.42
N GLU A 143 -10.62 21.96 -29.46
CA GLU A 143 -9.68 22.40 -30.50
C GLU A 143 -10.09 21.89 -31.88
N GLY A 144 -10.45 20.61 -32.01
CA GLY A 144 -10.94 20.06 -33.28
C GLY A 144 -12.21 20.75 -33.78
N ARG A 145 -13.13 21.12 -32.87
CA ARG A 145 -14.33 21.90 -33.23
C ARG A 145 -13.99 23.32 -33.65
N ALA A 146 -13.07 23.99 -32.97
CA ALA A 146 -12.62 25.34 -33.32
C ALA A 146 -11.99 25.37 -34.72
N LEU A 147 -11.13 24.39 -35.04
CA LEU A 147 -10.53 24.27 -36.37
C LEU A 147 -11.56 24.00 -37.47
N THR A 148 -12.58 23.17 -37.16
CA THR A 148 -13.67 22.89 -38.10
C THR A 148 -14.48 24.16 -38.39
N LEU A 149 -14.80 24.94 -37.35
CA LEU A 149 -15.52 26.20 -37.49
C LEU A 149 -14.74 27.23 -38.32
N GLN A 150 -13.44 27.40 -38.05
CA GLN A 150 -12.58 28.27 -38.84
C GLN A 150 -12.56 27.89 -40.32
N ARG A 151 -12.47 26.59 -40.62
CA ARG A 151 -12.50 26.10 -42.01
C ARG A 151 -13.84 26.37 -42.70
N THR A 152 -14.97 26.17 -42.00
CA THR A 152 -16.29 26.48 -42.57
C THR A 152 -16.50 27.98 -42.81
N GLU A 153 -15.93 28.85 -41.96
CA GLU A 153 -15.98 30.30 -42.16
C GLU A 153 -15.11 30.76 -43.35
N GLU A 154 -13.95 30.13 -43.56
CA GLU A 154 -13.09 30.40 -44.72
C GLU A 154 -13.74 29.92 -46.03
N GLU A 155 -14.36 28.73 -46.03
CA GLU A 155 -15.10 28.20 -47.19
C GLU A 155 -16.32 29.07 -47.53
N ALA A 156 -17.05 29.57 -46.52
CA ALA A 156 -18.18 30.49 -46.73
C ALA A 156 -17.75 31.86 -47.30
N LYS A 157 -16.55 32.34 -46.97
CA LYS A 157 -16.01 33.62 -47.50
C LYS A 157 -15.35 33.49 -48.88
N GLY A 158 -14.93 32.27 -49.26
CA GLY A 158 -14.27 32.00 -50.55
C GLY A 158 -15.21 31.71 -51.72
N GLY A 159 -16.49 31.43 -51.47
CA GLY A 159 -17.48 31.00 -52.47
C GLY A 159 -18.15 32.10 -53.29
N ASP A 160 -17.78 33.37 -53.13
CA ASP A 160 -18.47 34.53 -53.73
C ASP A 160 -17.69 35.15 -54.91
N ARG A 161 -17.02 34.33 -55.72
CA ARG A 161 -16.28 34.76 -56.94
C ARG A 161 -16.84 34.19 -58.22
#